data_AF-A0A3A1Y3E7-F1
#
_entry.id   AF-A0A3A1Y3E7-F1
#
_cell.length_a   1.000
_cell.length_b   1.000
_cell.length_c   1.000
_cell.angle_alpha   90.00
_cell.angle_beta   90.00
_cell.angle_gamma   90.00
#
_symmetry.space_group_name_H-M   'P 1'
#
loop_
_entity.id
_entity.type
_entity.pdbx_description
1 polymer ?
#
loop_
_entity_poly.entity_id
_entity_poly.type
_entity_poly.pdbx_seq_one_letter_code
_entity_poly.pdbx_strand_id
1 'polypeptide(L)'
;MLNKIKSFLSSDNSTENQKKPTTLAGLKSLQRAVVAPTELPDSKDPQAIFDYAFYYEFNAPEEELDLERAGYYYQKAAQLGHIQAQYRLGKYYSNPRRRDGINREKATYWYKKAMKQGHQKAKSALVILSLKKEAITID
;
A
#
# COMPACT_ATOMS: atom_id res chain seq x y z
N MET A 1 -42.02 -30.47 8.34
CA MET A 1 -42.40 -30.29 6.92
C MET A 1 -43.08 -28.93 6.80
N LEU A 2 -42.34 -27.90 6.34
CA LEU A 2 -42.82 -26.52 6.25
C LEU A 2 -43.49 -26.25 4.91
N ASN A 3 -44.67 -25.63 4.99
CA ASN A 3 -45.59 -25.30 3.91
C ASN A 3 -45.12 -24.14 3.03
N LYS A 4 -45.44 -24.28 1.74
CA LYS A 4 -45.60 -23.29 0.66
C LYS A 4 -45.93 -21.87 1.12
N ILE A 5 -45.13 -20.87 0.71
CA ILE A 5 -45.49 -19.56 0.10
C ILE A 5 -44.17 -19.06 -0.56
N LYS A 6 -43.99 -18.92 -1.88
CA LYS A 6 -44.51 -17.82 -2.72
C LYS A 6 -44.31 -18.15 -4.20
N SER A 7 -45.41 -18.11 -4.94
CA SER A 7 -45.46 -17.81 -6.37
C SER A 7 -45.12 -16.33 -6.63
N PHE A 8 -45.00 -15.97 -7.91
CA PHE A 8 -44.64 -14.67 -8.51
C PHE A 8 -43.16 -14.44 -8.81
N LEU A 9 -42.70 -15.08 -9.88
CA LEU A 9 -41.79 -14.44 -10.83
C LEU A 9 -42.37 -14.64 -12.23
N SER A 10 -43.22 -13.72 -12.66
CA SER A 10 -43.48 -13.46 -14.06
C SER A 10 -42.87 -12.11 -14.42
N SER A 11 -42.14 -12.12 -15.54
CA SER A 11 -41.78 -11.02 -16.44
C SER A 11 -40.90 -9.86 -15.93
N ASP A 12 -39.72 -9.77 -16.54
CA ASP A 12 -39.03 -8.56 -17.02
C ASP A 12 -39.15 -7.24 -16.25
N ASN A 13 -38.01 -6.72 -15.79
CA ASN A 13 -37.58 -5.41 -16.28
C ASN A 13 -36.08 -5.18 -16.14
N SER A 14 -35.48 -4.92 -17.29
CA SER A 14 -34.15 -4.37 -17.53
C SER A 14 -33.84 -3.10 -16.72
N THR A 15 -32.53 -2.85 -16.50
CA THR A 15 -31.84 -1.63 -15.99
C THR A 15 -31.41 -1.65 -14.52
N GLU A 16 -30.41 -2.48 -14.23
CA GLU A 16 -29.59 -2.36 -13.02
C GLU A 16 -28.60 -1.18 -13.17
N ASN A 17 -29.02 0.00 -12.72
CA ASN A 17 -28.16 1.18 -12.59
C ASN A 17 -27.58 1.20 -11.17
N GLN A 18 -26.26 1.02 -11.06
CA GLN A 18 -25.50 0.84 -9.83
C GLN A 18 -25.62 2.05 -8.88
N LYS A 19 -26.34 1.90 -7.76
CA LYS A 19 -26.20 2.77 -6.58
C LYS A 19 -25.11 2.21 -5.66
N LYS A 20 -24.01 2.95 -5.50
CA LYS A 20 -22.95 2.64 -4.52
C LYS A 20 -23.52 2.68 -3.09
N PRO A 21 -23.25 1.70 -2.23
CA PRO A 21 -23.87 1.60 -0.91
C PRO A 21 -23.27 2.61 0.08
N THR A 22 -24.14 3.44 0.68
CA THR A 22 -23.82 4.52 1.63
C THR A 22 -24.15 4.19 3.09
N THR A 23 -24.35 2.91 3.45
CA THR A 23 -24.68 2.48 4.82
C THR A 23 -23.56 1.68 5.50
N LEU A 24 -23.50 1.73 6.83
CA LEU A 24 -22.49 1.04 7.66
C LEU A 24 -22.50 -0.50 7.49
N ALA A 25 -23.64 -1.08 7.11
CA ALA A 25 -23.73 -2.48 6.67
C ALA A 25 -23.06 -2.71 5.31
N GLY A 26 -23.11 -1.71 4.41
CA GLY A 26 -22.36 -1.69 3.15
C GLY A 26 -20.84 -1.67 3.35
N LEU A 27 -20.36 -0.97 4.39
CA LEU A 27 -18.95 -1.00 4.80
C LEU A 27 -18.53 -2.37 5.35
N LYS A 28 -19.42 -3.09 6.06
CA LYS A 28 -19.16 -4.48 6.49
C LYS A 28 -19.20 -5.49 5.35
N SER A 29 -20.02 -5.30 4.32
CA SER A 29 -19.96 -6.15 3.11
C SER A 29 -18.70 -5.89 2.27
N LEU A 30 -18.11 -4.69 2.35
CA LEU A 30 -16.77 -4.44 1.77
C LEU A 30 -15.65 -5.16 2.53
N GLN A 31 -15.90 -5.60 3.77
CA GLN A 31 -14.96 -6.42 4.54
C GLN A 31 -14.80 -7.85 3.96
N ARG A 32 -15.65 -8.24 3.00
CA ARG A 32 -15.51 -9.45 2.16
C ARG A 32 -15.21 -9.12 0.68
N ALA A 33 -15.14 -7.84 0.33
CA ALA A 33 -14.57 -7.36 -0.93
C ALA A 33 -13.03 -7.20 -0.82
N VAL A 34 -12.43 -7.90 0.13
CA VAL A 34 -10.98 -8.24 0.22
C VAL A 34 -10.67 -9.27 -0.87
N VAL A 35 -10.97 -8.93 -2.11
CA VAL A 35 -10.19 -9.49 -3.22
C VAL A 35 -8.90 -8.69 -3.11
N ALA A 36 -7.81 -9.33 -2.68
CA ALA A 36 -6.47 -8.78 -2.86
C ALA A 36 -6.46 -8.11 -4.23
N PRO A 37 -6.13 -6.82 -4.38
CA PRO A 37 -6.35 -6.19 -5.67
C PRO A 37 -5.45 -6.97 -6.64
N THR A 38 -6.06 -7.62 -7.62
CA THR A 38 -5.42 -8.61 -8.48
C THR A 38 -4.50 -7.85 -9.42
N GLU A 39 -3.29 -7.52 -8.96
CA GLU A 39 -2.35 -6.56 -9.55
C GLU A 39 -3.00 -5.21 -9.83
N LEU A 40 -2.53 -4.11 -9.23
CA LEU A 40 -3.02 -2.79 -9.64
C LEU A 40 -2.61 -2.57 -11.11
N PRO A 41 -3.53 -2.68 -12.10
CA PRO A 41 -3.14 -2.78 -13.51
C PRO A 41 -2.68 -1.40 -13.97
N ASP A 42 -1.41 -1.28 -14.38
CA ASP A 42 -0.77 -0.09 -14.98
C ASP A 42 -1.34 1.28 -14.57
N SER A 43 -1.68 1.43 -13.29
CA SER A 43 -2.24 2.67 -12.79
C SER A 43 -1.16 3.73 -12.86
N LYS A 44 -1.49 4.88 -13.46
CA LYS A 44 -0.64 6.07 -13.43
C LYS A 44 -0.96 6.98 -12.26
N ASP A 45 -1.89 6.58 -11.38
CA ASP A 45 -2.22 7.34 -10.18
C ASP A 45 -1.25 6.98 -9.04
N PRO A 46 -0.35 7.90 -8.65
CA PRO A 46 0.58 7.67 -7.54
C PRO A 46 -0.09 7.33 -6.21
N GLN A 47 -1.30 7.84 -5.95
CA GLN A 47 -2.01 7.61 -4.69
C GLN A 47 -2.54 6.18 -4.64
N ALA A 48 -3.23 5.73 -5.69
CA ALA A 48 -3.73 4.36 -5.80
C ALA A 48 -2.61 3.32 -5.71
N ILE A 49 -1.47 3.58 -6.38
CA ILE A 49 -0.28 2.72 -6.30
C ILE A 49 0.28 2.68 -4.88
N PHE A 50 0.33 3.82 -4.20
CA PHE A 50 0.79 3.89 -2.82
C PHE A 50 -0.12 3.13 -1.86
N ASP A 51 -1.44 3.27 -2.00
CA ASP A 51 -2.41 2.57 -1.15
C ASP A 51 -2.33 1.05 -1.34
N TYR A 52 -2.09 0.61 -2.57
CA TYR A 52 -1.82 -0.79 -2.89
C TYR A 52 -0.54 -1.32 -2.22
N ALA A 53 0.56 -0.55 -2.27
CA ALA A 53 1.79 -0.89 -1.56
C ALA A 53 1.60 -0.93 -0.04
N PHE A 54 0.82 0.01 0.50
CA PHE A 54 0.52 0.10 1.92
C PHE A 54 -0.32 -1.09 2.41
N TYR A 55 -1.22 -1.59 1.57
CA TYR A 55 -1.97 -2.81 1.85
C TYR A 55 -1.05 -4.00 2.12
N TYR A 56 -0.08 -4.29 1.23
CA TYR A 56 0.86 -5.41 1.43
C TYR A 56 1.85 -5.21 2.57
N GLU A 57 2.09 -3.98 3.03
CA GLU A 57 2.96 -3.73 4.19
C GLU A 57 2.21 -3.87 5.53
N PHE A 58 0.91 -3.56 5.63
CA PHE A 58 0.20 -3.48 6.93
C PHE A 58 -1.21 -4.06 7.01
N ASN A 59 -1.92 -4.20 5.88
CA ASN A 59 -3.36 -4.50 5.92
C ASN A 59 -3.73 -5.85 5.27
N ALA A 60 -2.79 -6.50 4.57
CA ALA A 60 -2.98 -7.85 4.08
C ALA A 60 -3.03 -8.85 5.26
N PRO A 61 -3.69 -10.01 5.09
CA PRO A 61 -3.52 -11.14 6.00
C PRO A 61 -2.04 -11.42 6.28
N GLU A 62 -1.70 -11.93 7.46
CA GLU A 62 -0.30 -12.10 7.88
C GLU A 62 0.49 -12.98 6.90
N GLU A 63 -0.16 -14.02 6.39
CA GLU A 63 0.36 -14.93 5.37
C GLU A 63 0.55 -14.29 3.98
N GLU A 64 -0.06 -13.12 3.74
CA GLU A 64 0.01 -12.35 2.49
C GLU A 64 0.86 -11.08 2.61
N LEU A 65 1.35 -10.73 3.82
CA LEU A 65 2.27 -9.61 4.00
C LEU A 65 3.55 -9.85 3.20
N ASP A 66 3.87 -8.90 2.33
CA ASP A 66 4.96 -9.05 1.37
C ASP A 66 5.74 -7.73 1.26
N LEU A 67 6.83 -7.67 2.03
CA LEU A 67 7.72 -6.51 2.07
C LEU A 67 8.31 -6.19 0.69
N GLU A 68 8.61 -7.21 -0.11
CA GLU A 68 9.23 -7.06 -1.43
C GLU A 68 8.20 -6.49 -2.42
N ARG A 69 6.97 -7.00 -2.37
CA ARG A 69 5.85 -6.47 -3.16
C ARG A 69 5.51 -5.04 -2.77
N ALA A 70 5.42 -4.74 -1.47
CA ALA A 70 5.24 -3.37 -1.01
C ALA A 70 6.38 -2.46 -1.51
N GLY A 71 7.64 -2.91 -1.44
CA GLY A 71 8.80 -2.20 -1.98
C GLY A 71 8.69 -1.88 -3.47
N TYR A 72 8.25 -2.86 -4.28
CA TYR A 72 8.03 -2.68 -5.71
C TYR A 72 6.99 -1.59 -6.03
N TYR A 73 5.83 -1.61 -5.37
CA TYR A 73 4.79 -0.62 -5.62
C TYR A 73 5.12 0.75 -5.01
N TYR A 74 5.82 0.81 -3.86
CA TYR A 74 6.39 2.07 -3.39
C TYR A 74 7.37 2.67 -4.39
N GLN A 75 8.17 1.85 -5.07
CA GLN A 75 9.05 2.33 -6.15
C GLN A 75 8.26 2.96 -7.29
N LYS A 76 7.20 2.32 -7.77
CA LYS A 76 6.33 2.88 -8.81
C LYS A 76 5.72 4.23 -8.39
N ALA A 77 5.08 4.31 -7.22
CA ALA A 77 4.48 5.56 -6.73
C ALA A 77 5.53 6.66 -6.50
N ALA A 78 6.71 6.30 -5.98
CA ALA A 78 7.80 7.23 -5.72
C ALA A 78 8.39 7.83 -7.02
N GLN A 79 8.45 7.04 -8.09
CA GLN A 79 8.86 7.49 -9.42
C GLN A 79 7.88 8.50 -10.03
N LEU A 80 6.58 8.35 -9.74
CA LEU A 80 5.53 9.31 -10.10
C LEU A 80 5.47 10.54 -9.19
N GLY A 81 6.40 10.69 -8.25
CA GLY A 81 6.52 11.87 -7.40
C GLY A 81 5.85 11.77 -6.03
N HIS A 82 5.16 10.67 -5.72
CA HIS A 82 4.43 10.52 -4.46
C HIS A 82 5.34 10.64 -3.23
N ILE A 83 5.18 11.73 -2.47
CA ILE A 83 6.08 12.12 -1.37
C ILE A 83 6.14 11.03 -0.29
N GLN A 84 4.99 10.51 0.13
CA GLN A 84 4.93 9.47 1.16
C GLN A 84 5.54 8.14 0.67
N ALA A 85 5.39 7.81 -0.61
CA ALA A 85 5.98 6.60 -1.19
C ALA A 85 7.51 6.71 -1.23
N GLN A 86 8.05 7.89 -1.57
CA GLN A 86 9.50 8.13 -1.51
C GLN A 86 10.04 7.91 -0.09
N TYR A 87 9.35 8.41 0.94
CA TYR A 87 9.73 8.15 2.31
C TYR A 87 9.69 6.66 2.68
N ARG A 88 8.59 5.96 2.32
CA ARG A 88 8.46 4.53 2.61
C ARG A 88 9.46 3.66 1.84
N LEU A 89 9.80 4.04 0.62
CA LEU A 89 10.84 3.39 -0.15
C LEU A 89 12.23 3.60 0.47
N GLY A 90 12.47 4.78 1.05
CA GLY A 90 13.63 5.00 1.92
C GLY A 90 13.68 4.02 3.10
N LYS A 91 12.54 3.81 3.77
CA LYS A 91 12.41 2.82 4.86
C LYS A 91 12.69 1.40 4.36
N TYR A 92 12.08 1.02 3.25
CA TYR A 92 12.26 -0.27 2.60
C TYR A 92 13.74 -0.57 2.36
N TYR A 93 14.50 0.35 1.74
CA TYR A 93 15.94 0.13 1.51
C TYR A 93 16.77 0.13 2.79
N SER A 94 16.32 0.79 3.87
CA SER A 94 16.97 0.75 5.18
C SER A 94 16.56 -0.43 6.07
N ASN A 95 15.67 -1.30 5.60
CA ASN A 95 15.13 -2.42 6.38
C ASN A 95 16.09 -3.63 6.33
N PRO A 96 16.55 -4.17 7.48
CA PRO A 96 17.38 -5.38 7.50
C PRO A 96 16.64 -6.65 7.07
N ARG A 97 15.30 -6.66 7.06
CA ARG A 97 14.48 -7.82 6.65
C ARG A 97 14.30 -7.94 5.13
N ARG A 98 14.75 -6.95 4.36
CA ARG A 98 14.69 -6.98 2.90
C ARG A 98 15.57 -8.11 2.37
N ARG A 99 15.16 -8.75 1.28
CA ARG A 99 15.88 -9.90 0.69
C ARG A 99 17.34 -9.59 0.39
N ASP A 100 17.64 -8.44 -0.21
CA ASP A 100 19.03 -8.04 -0.53
C ASP A 100 19.68 -7.20 0.59
N GLY A 101 19.21 -7.34 1.84
CA GLY A 101 19.77 -6.63 2.99
C GLY A 101 19.62 -5.11 2.91
N ILE A 102 20.35 -4.35 3.72
CA ILE A 102 20.25 -2.88 3.74
C ILE A 102 20.99 -2.26 2.54
N ASN A 103 20.32 -1.34 1.83
CA ASN A 103 20.96 -0.46 0.84
C ASN A 103 20.89 1.02 1.31
N ARG A 104 21.96 1.49 1.95
CA ARG A 104 22.01 2.85 2.53
C ARG A 104 22.00 3.96 1.48
N GLU A 105 22.59 3.73 0.31
CA GLU A 105 22.65 4.72 -0.76
C GLU A 105 21.27 5.00 -1.33
N LYS A 106 20.51 3.94 -1.67
CA LYS A 106 19.13 4.06 -2.15
C LYS A 106 18.22 4.63 -1.07
N ALA A 107 18.37 4.21 0.19
CA ALA A 107 17.61 4.79 1.31
C ALA A 107 17.85 6.30 1.44
N THR A 108 19.12 6.71 1.42
CA THR A 108 19.53 8.13 1.48
C THR A 108 18.96 8.93 0.31
N TYR A 109 19.04 8.39 -0.91
CA TYR A 109 18.49 9.03 -2.11
C TYR A 109 17.00 9.33 -1.95
N TRP A 110 16.19 8.33 -1.57
CA TRP A 110 14.75 8.49 -1.48
C TRP A 110 14.32 9.36 -0.30
N TYR A 111 15.00 9.27 0.85
CA TYR A 111 14.76 10.20 1.97
C TYR A 111 15.08 11.64 1.60
N LYS A 112 16.22 11.90 0.92
CA LYS A 112 16.56 13.25 0.44
C LYS A 112 15.52 13.77 -0.54
N LYS A 113 15.00 12.92 -1.45
CA LYS A 113 13.96 13.30 -2.40
C LYS A 113 12.65 13.68 -1.69
N ALA A 114 12.18 12.87 -0.76
CA ALA A 114 10.98 13.17 0.04
C ALA A 114 11.15 14.45 0.89
N MET A 115 12.32 14.62 1.51
CA MET A 115 12.65 15.82 2.31
C MET A 115 12.64 17.10 1.47
N LYS A 116 13.20 17.08 0.25
CA LYS A 116 13.16 18.24 -0.67
C LYS A 116 11.73 18.64 -1.04
N GLN A 117 10.78 17.70 -0.99
CA GLN A 117 9.36 17.96 -1.22
C GLN A 117 8.58 18.26 0.09
N GLY A 118 9.27 18.50 1.21
CA GLY A 118 8.65 18.91 2.47
C GLY A 118 8.31 17.79 3.45
N HIS A 119 8.68 16.53 3.17
CA HIS A 119 8.39 15.43 4.09
C HIS A 119 9.27 15.45 5.35
N GLN A 120 8.72 15.95 6.46
CA GLN A 120 9.47 16.20 7.69
C GLN A 120 10.11 14.95 8.29
N LYS A 121 9.40 13.81 8.33
CA LYS A 121 9.94 12.56 8.89
C LYS A 121 11.10 11.99 8.07
N ALA A 122 11.26 12.41 6.81
CA ALA A 122 12.37 11.95 5.97
C ALA A 122 13.71 12.57 6.43
N LYS A 123 13.69 13.82 6.94
CA LYS A 123 14.86 14.46 7.53
C LYS A 123 15.35 13.68 8.75
N SER A 124 14.47 13.36 9.68
CA SER A 124 14.81 12.58 10.88
C SER A 124 15.31 11.18 10.52
N ALA A 125 14.69 10.51 9.54
CA ALA A 125 15.12 9.19 9.09
C ALA A 125 16.53 9.22 8.45
N LEU A 126 16.87 10.29 7.72
CA LEU A 126 18.20 10.47 7.16
C LEU A 126 19.27 10.64 8.25
N VAL A 127 18.99 11.43 9.30
CA VAL A 127 19.91 11.58 10.44
C VAL A 127 20.16 10.23 11.13
N ILE A 128 19.09 9.48 11.41
CA ILE A 128 19.20 8.15 12.03
C ILE A 128 20.01 7.19 11.14
N LEU A 129 19.81 7.22 9.82
CA LEU A 129 20.55 6.38 8.89
C LEU A 129 22.06 6.68 8.90
N SER A 130 22.44 7.96 9.01
CA SER A 130 23.84 8.39 9.08
C SER A 130 24.50 8.00 10.40
N LEU A 131 23.84 8.21 11.55
CA LEU A 131 24.38 7.82 12.86
C LEU A 131 24.60 6.30 12.97
N LYS A 132 23.68 5.51 12.40
CA LYS A 132 23.84 4.05 12.31
C LYS A 132 25.02 3.60 11.44
N LYS A 133 25.54 4.45 10.56
CA LYS A 133 26.75 4.16 9.80
C LYS A 133 28.00 4.31 10.69
N GLU A 134 28.06 5.39 11.46
CA GLU A 134 29.19 5.74 12.32
C GLU A 134 29.35 4.77 13.50
N ALA A 135 28.25 4.27 14.08
CA ALA A 135 28.30 3.30 15.16
C ALA A 135 28.88 1.92 14.77
N ILE A 136 28.93 1.58 13.48
CA ILE A 136 29.48 0.30 12.99
C ILE A 136 30.98 0.41 12.68
N THR A 137 31.50 1.64 12.57
CA THR A 137 32.89 1.91 12.20
C THR A 137 33.80 2.23 13.39
N ILE A 138 33.32 2.06 14.62
CA ILE A 138 34.14 2.20 15.83
C ILE A 138 34.84 0.86 16.05
N ASP A 139 36.10 0.77 15.58
CA ASP A 139 37.05 -0.31 15.85
C ASP A 139 38.20 0.26 16.71
#